data_AF-A0A382Y5S8-F1
#
_entry.id   AF-A0A382Y5S8-F1
#
_cell.length_a   1.000
_cell.length_b   1.000
_cell.length_c   1.000
_cell.angle_alpha   90.00
_cell.angle_beta   90.00
_cell.angle_gamma   90.00
#
_symmetry.space_group_name_H-M   'P 1'
#
loop_
_entity.id
_entity.type
_entity.pdbx_description
1 polymer ?
#
loop_
_entity_poly.entity_id
_entity_poly.type
_entity_poly.pdbx_seq_one_letter_code
_entity_poly.pdbx_strand_id
1 'polypeptide(L)'
;MNFLSSIPSYYDDILTVLIYSVYLFFPGYFIVYLFNIRKHKFLLSYAISLTLLTVIQLPFRWAEAPVSYWAWSLQLIIAPLALATIYKRFTRIDLDPLPTKFSHTSLGLVLVIATFAIYHYIVGPYTEIPSDF
;
A
#
# COMPACT_ATOMS: atom_id res chain seq x y z
N MET A 1 -16.46 -24.34 -25.11
CA MET A 1 -16.15 -23.32 -24.09
C MET A 1 -17.43 -22.55 -23.81
N ASN A 2 -18.06 -22.77 -22.66
CA ASN A 2 -19.38 -22.22 -22.35
C ASN A 2 -19.23 -20.80 -21.79
N PHE A 3 -19.71 -19.80 -22.54
CA PHE A 3 -19.74 -18.39 -22.15
C PHE A 3 -20.42 -18.15 -20.79
N LEU A 4 -21.36 -19.03 -20.40
CA LEU A 4 -22.10 -18.94 -19.15
C LEU A 4 -21.27 -19.34 -17.91
N SER A 5 -20.22 -20.16 -18.05
CA SER A 5 -19.33 -20.51 -16.92
C SER A 5 -18.27 -19.45 -16.63
N SER A 6 -18.06 -18.50 -17.55
CA SER A 6 -17.15 -17.35 -17.36
C SER A 6 -17.82 -16.11 -16.77
N ILE A 7 -19.15 -16.08 -16.70
CA ILE A 7 -19.90 -14.94 -16.13
C ILE A 7 -19.64 -14.80 -14.61
N PRO A 8 -19.68 -15.86 -13.78
CA PRO A 8 -19.36 -15.77 -12.36
C PRO A 8 -17.93 -15.29 -12.12
N SER A 9 -16.96 -15.85 -12.86
CA SER A 9 -15.54 -15.51 -12.71
C SER A 9 -15.25 -14.05 -13.08
N TYR A 10 -15.94 -13.50 -14.09
CA TYR A 10 -15.75 -12.10 -14.50
C TYR A 10 -16.17 -11.10 -13.42
N TYR A 11 -17.29 -11.36 -12.71
CA TYR A 11 -17.72 -10.51 -11.61
C TYR A 11 -16.76 -10.61 -10.42
N ASP A 12 -16.26 -11.80 -10.13
CA ASP A 12 -15.27 -12.02 -9.07
C ASP A 12 -13.96 -11.29 -9.38
N ASP A 13 -13.52 -11.29 -10.65
CA ASP A 13 -12.32 -10.58 -11.10
C ASP A 13 -12.49 -9.06 -10.97
N ILE A 14 -13.62 -8.50 -11.41
CA ILE A 14 -13.89 -7.06 -11.27
C ILE A 14 -13.93 -6.66 -9.79
N LEU A 15 -14.62 -7.44 -8.96
CA LEU A 15 -14.73 -7.19 -7.54
C LEU A 15 -13.36 -7.25 -6.87
N THR A 16 -12.54 -8.22 -7.27
CA THR A 16 -11.14 -8.34 -6.82
C THR A 16 -10.32 -7.11 -7.20
N VAL A 17 -10.38 -6.65 -8.46
CA VAL A 17 -9.69 -5.44 -8.92
C VAL A 17 -10.16 -4.21 -8.14
N LEU A 18 -11.46 -4.07 -7.88
CA LEU A 18 -12.00 -2.97 -7.09
C LEU A 18 -11.47 -2.98 -5.65
N ILE A 19 -11.48 -4.14 -5.00
CA ILE A 19 -10.96 -4.30 -3.64
C ILE A 19 -9.47 -3.93 -3.58
N TYR A 20 -8.66 -4.48 -4.49
CA TYR A 20 -7.23 -4.14 -4.54
C TYR A 20 -6.98 -2.66 -4.83
N SER A 21 -7.79 -2.06 -5.70
CA SER A 21 -7.70 -0.62 -5.97
C SER A 21 -8.00 0.21 -4.71
N VAL A 22 -9.01 -0.17 -3.93
CA VAL A 22 -9.30 0.48 -2.65
C VAL A 22 -8.10 0.37 -1.70
N TYR A 23 -7.54 -0.84 -1.53
CA TYR A 23 -6.35 -1.04 -0.70
C TYR A 23 -5.13 -0.26 -1.19
N LEU A 24 -5.01 -0.04 -2.49
CA LEU A 24 -3.88 0.67 -3.10
C LEU A 24 -3.98 2.19 -2.96
N PHE A 25 -5.18 2.77 -2.81
CA PHE A 25 -5.33 4.22 -2.77
C PHE A 25 -5.77 4.77 -1.40
N PHE A 26 -6.59 4.03 -0.65
CA PHE A 26 -7.23 4.56 0.58
C PHE A 26 -6.31 4.70 1.80
N PRO A 27 -5.46 3.71 2.19
CA PRO A 27 -4.67 3.84 3.41
C PRO A 27 -3.72 5.03 3.37
N GLY A 28 -2.98 5.21 2.27
CA GLY A 28 -2.11 6.36 2.08
C GLY A 28 -2.88 7.67 1.95
N TYR A 29 -4.06 7.67 1.34
CA TYR A 29 -4.92 8.85 1.29
C TYR A 29 -5.34 9.32 2.69
N PHE A 30 -5.74 8.39 3.56
CA PHE A 30 -6.09 8.71 4.94
C PHE A 30 -4.93 9.34 5.69
N ILE A 31 -3.72 8.80 5.54
CA ILE A 31 -2.51 9.36 6.15
C ILE A 31 -2.26 10.78 5.62
N VAL A 32 -2.20 10.97 4.30
CA VAL A 32 -1.99 12.29 3.68
C VAL A 32 -3.04 13.31 4.12
N TYR A 33 -4.31 12.89 4.26
CA TYR A 33 -5.41 13.72 4.75
C TYR A 33 -5.23 14.10 6.23
N LEU A 34 -4.90 13.15 7.09
CA LEU A 34 -4.66 13.39 8.52
C LEU A 34 -3.52 14.39 8.71
N PHE A 35 -2.42 14.27 7.97
CA PHE A 35 -1.28 15.16 8.07
C PHE A 35 -1.41 16.49 7.30
N ASN A 36 -2.57 16.75 6.66
CA ASN A 36 -2.83 17.99 5.91
C ASN A 36 -1.77 18.28 4.83
N ILE A 37 -1.20 17.23 4.21
CA ILE A 37 -0.15 17.38 3.20
C ILE A 37 -0.80 17.89 1.92
N ARG A 38 -0.36 19.06 1.41
CA ARG A 38 -1.01 19.72 0.28
C ARG A 38 -0.37 19.42 -1.08
N LYS A 39 0.92 19.08 -1.12
CA LYS A 39 1.69 18.84 -2.35
C LYS A 39 1.73 17.36 -2.70
N HIS A 40 1.70 17.04 -4.00
CA HIS A 40 1.84 15.68 -4.55
C HIS A 40 0.95 14.62 -3.87
N LYS A 41 -0.26 15.02 -3.42
CA LYS A 41 -1.16 14.18 -2.61
C LYS A 41 -1.39 12.80 -3.23
N PHE A 42 -1.66 12.76 -4.53
CA PHE A 42 -1.93 11.52 -5.25
C PHE A 42 -0.73 10.57 -5.23
N LEU A 43 0.43 11.03 -5.71
CA LEU A 43 1.64 10.22 -5.79
C LEU A 43 2.11 9.77 -4.41
N LEU A 44 2.05 10.66 -3.42
CA LEU A 44 2.45 10.34 -2.05
C LEU A 44 1.49 9.33 -1.40
N SER A 45 0.18 9.49 -1.59
CA SER A 45 -0.81 8.53 -1.09
C SER A 45 -0.58 7.15 -1.70
N TYR A 46 -0.37 7.10 -3.02
CA TYR A 46 -0.07 5.85 -3.72
C TYR A 46 1.20 5.18 -3.20
N ALA A 47 2.29 5.94 -3.07
CA ALA A 47 3.57 5.42 -2.57
C ALA A 47 3.45 4.90 -1.13
N ILE A 48 2.75 5.64 -0.25
CA ILE A 48 2.51 5.22 1.13
C ILE A 48 1.68 3.93 1.16
N SER A 49 0.57 3.86 0.43
CA SER A 49 -0.26 2.65 0.38
C SER A 49 0.51 1.44 -0.12
N LEU A 50 1.27 1.59 -1.21
CA LEU A 50 2.07 0.50 -1.78
C LEU A 50 3.14 0.02 -0.80
N THR A 51 3.85 0.95 -0.16
CA THR A 51 4.85 0.63 0.87
C THR A 51 4.20 -0.07 2.06
N LEU A 52 3.03 0.40 2.49
CA LEU A 52 2.30 -0.19 3.62
C LEU A 52 1.87 -1.63 3.30
N LEU A 53 1.30 -1.85 2.11
CA LEU A 53 0.90 -3.18 1.66
C LEU A 53 2.09 -4.15 1.62
N THR A 54 3.21 -3.74 1.01
CA THR A 54 4.39 -4.61 0.84
C THR A 54 5.11 -4.87 2.16
N VAL A 55 5.34 -3.84 2.97
CA VAL A 55 6.06 -3.98 4.26
C VAL A 55 5.27 -4.85 5.22
N ILE A 56 3.95 -4.68 5.31
CA ILE A 56 3.10 -5.52 6.17
C ILE A 56 3.08 -6.95 5.67
N GLN A 57 3.16 -7.18 4.35
CA GLN A 57 3.13 -8.53 3.79
C GLN A 57 4.39 -9.35 4.12
N LEU A 58 5.56 -8.71 4.26
CA LEU A 58 6.85 -9.38 4.51
C LEU A 58 6.83 -10.36 5.70
N PRO A 59 6.41 -9.97 6.94
CA PRO A 59 6.40 -10.89 8.08
C PRO A 59 5.45 -12.09 7.85
N PHE A 60 4.31 -11.89 7.19
CA PHE A 60 3.38 -13.00 6.90
C PHE A 60 3.95 -13.97 5.88
N ARG A 61 4.66 -13.47 4.84
CA ARG A 61 5.35 -14.36 3.89
C ARG A 61 6.48 -15.12 4.55
N TRP A 62 7.25 -14.48 5.44
CA TRP A 62 8.34 -15.14 6.15
C TRP A 62 7.83 -16.23 7.10
N ALA A 63 6.70 -16.01 7.75
CA ALA A 63 6.06 -17.00 8.61
C ALA A 63 5.20 -18.03 7.85
N GLU A 64 5.23 -18.02 6.51
CA GLU A 64 4.38 -18.86 5.64
C GLU A 64 2.89 -18.81 6.01
N ALA A 65 2.47 -17.65 6.52
CA ALA A 65 1.14 -17.45 7.04
C ALA A 65 0.10 -17.36 5.91
N PRO A 66 -1.14 -17.84 6.14
CA PRO A 66 -2.24 -17.65 5.20
C PRO A 66 -2.44 -16.18 4.81
N VAL A 67 -2.72 -15.94 3.52
CA VAL A 67 -3.00 -14.59 2.97
C VAL A 67 -4.14 -13.88 3.71
N SER A 68 -5.07 -14.65 4.28
CA SER A 68 -6.16 -14.12 5.10
C SER A 68 -5.68 -13.35 6.33
N TYR A 69 -4.59 -13.77 6.98
CA TYR A 69 -4.05 -13.05 8.13
C TYR A 69 -3.44 -11.70 7.75
N TRP A 70 -2.75 -11.65 6.61
CA TRP A 70 -2.29 -10.39 6.04
C TRP A 70 -3.47 -9.45 5.74
N ALA A 71 -4.53 -9.94 5.07
CA ALA A 71 -5.72 -9.15 4.78
C ALA A 71 -6.41 -8.62 6.06
N TRP A 72 -6.51 -9.44 7.11
CA TRP A 72 -7.03 -9.02 8.40
C TRP A 72 -6.16 -7.94 9.07
N SER A 73 -4.83 -8.07 8.98
CA SER A 73 -3.91 -7.06 9.53
C SER A 73 -4.06 -5.69 8.87
N LEU A 74 -4.36 -5.66 7.55
CA LEU A 74 -4.62 -4.41 6.84
C LEU A 74 -5.89 -3.71 7.36
N GLN A 75 -6.94 -4.47 7.68
CA GLN A 75 -8.17 -3.91 8.25
C GLN A 75 -7.90 -3.25 9.62
N LEU A 76 -7.04 -3.86 10.45
CA LEU A 76 -6.66 -3.30 11.76
C LEU A 76 -5.92 -1.97 11.64
N ILE A 77 -5.32 -1.66 10.50
CA ILE A 77 -4.63 -0.39 10.24
C ILE A 77 -5.54 0.60 9.54
N ILE A 78 -6.33 0.14 8.56
CA ILE A 78 -7.22 0.99 7.77
C ILE A 78 -8.41 1.48 8.61
N ALA A 79 -9.01 0.64 9.46
CA ALA A 79 -10.14 1.01 10.30
C ALA A 79 -9.84 2.20 11.24
N PRO A 80 -8.75 2.21 12.02
CA PRO A 80 -8.43 3.37 12.86
C PRO A 80 -8.05 4.60 12.03
N LEU A 81 -7.37 4.45 10.88
CA LEU A 81 -7.10 5.56 9.98
C LEU A 81 -8.39 6.19 9.43
N ALA A 82 -9.34 5.37 9.00
CA ALA A 82 -10.65 5.82 8.56
C ALA A 82 -11.39 6.54 9.70
N LEU A 83 -11.41 5.95 10.91
CA LEU A 83 -12.06 6.57 12.06
C LEU A 83 -11.42 7.91 12.42
N ALA A 84 -10.09 8.00 12.42
CA ALA A 84 -9.36 9.24 12.67
C ALA A 84 -9.68 10.32 11.63
N THR A 85 -9.77 9.95 10.35
CA THR A 85 -10.11 10.91 9.27
C THR A 85 -11.54 11.42 9.41
N ILE A 86 -12.48 10.55 9.77
CA ILE A 86 -13.88 10.91 10.06
C ILE A 86 -13.93 11.84 11.27
N TYR A 87 -13.26 11.49 12.36
CA TYR A 87 -13.20 12.29 13.58
C TYR A 87 -12.63 13.68 13.32
N LYS A 88 -11.51 13.77 12.58
CA LYS A 88 -10.91 15.04 12.15
C LYS A 88 -11.89 15.89 11.35
N ARG A 89 -12.62 15.27 10.41
CA ARG A 89 -13.63 15.95 9.59
C ARG A 89 -14.77 16.52 10.43
N PHE A 90 -15.25 15.79 11.44
CA PHE A 90 -16.34 16.24 12.32
C PHE A 90 -15.91 17.34 13.29
N THR A 91 -14.73 17.20 13.88
CA THR A 91 -14.22 18.15 14.89
C THR A 91 -13.62 19.41 14.29
N ARG A 92 -13.42 19.45 12.96
CA ARG A 92 -12.69 20.54 12.26
C ARG A 92 -11.34 20.84 12.90
N ILE A 93 -10.71 19.84 13.52
CA ILE A 93 -9.36 19.97 14.05
C ILE A 93 -8.43 20.01 12.85
N ASP A 94 -8.09 21.21 12.44
CA ASP A 94 -6.98 21.42 11.55
C ASP A 94 -5.70 21.19 12.37
N LEU A 95 -5.14 20.00 12.21
CA LEU A 95 -3.73 19.81 12.50
C LEU A 95 -2.96 20.84 11.67
N ASP A 96 -2.20 21.68 12.35
CA ASP A 96 -1.31 22.63 11.70
C ASP A 96 -0.55 21.89 10.60
N PRO A 97 -0.49 22.45 9.38
CA PRO A 97 0.21 21.80 8.28
C PRO A 97 1.62 21.52 8.76
N LEU A 98 2.00 20.24 8.77
CA LEU A 98 3.32 19.83 9.21
C LEU A 98 4.34 20.69 8.42
N PRO A 99 5.17 21.52 9.08
CA PRO A 99 6.09 22.38 8.36
C PRO A 99 6.99 21.47 7.53
N THR A 100 6.88 21.56 6.20
CA THR A 100 7.64 20.71 5.28
C THR A 100 9.08 21.21 5.21
N LYS A 101 9.79 21.21 6.34
CA LYS A 101 11.24 21.37 6.44
C LYS A 101 11.87 19.97 6.37
N PHE A 102 11.56 19.23 5.32
CA PHE A 102 12.13 17.90 5.12
C PHE A 102 12.80 17.84 3.75
N SER A 103 14.00 18.42 3.68
CA SER A 103 14.98 18.15 2.62
C SER A 103 15.67 16.80 2.89
N HIS A 104 14.87 15.74 3.00
CA HIS A 104 15.36 14.36 3.16
C HIS A 104 14.91 13.47 2.00
N THR A 105 14.56 14.06 0.86
CA THR A 105 14.31 13.34 -0.39
C THR A 105 15.48 12.41 -0.73
N SER A 106 16.71 12.84 -0.43
CA SER A 106 17.91 12.02 -0.53
C SER A 106 17.89 10.80 0.39
N LEU A 107 17.39 10.93 1.63
CA LEU A 107 17.31 9.82 2.58
C LEU A 107 16.26 8.79 2.16
N GLY A 108 15.10 9.23 1.67
CA GLY A 108 14.09 8.34 1.09
C GLY A 108 14.61 7.59 -0.14
N LEU A 109 15.32 8.29 -1.03
CA LEU A 109 15.97 7.68 -2.20
C LEU A 109 17.02 6.64 -1.78
N VAL A 110 17.88 6.97 -0.81
CA VAL A 110 18.90 6.06 -0.28
C VAL A 110 18.25 4.82 0.35
N LEU A 111 17.14 4.99 1.07
CA LEU A 111 16.44 3.87 1.70
C LEU A 111 15.79 2.95 0.65
N VAL A 112 15.19 3.51 -0.41
CA VAL A 112 14.65 2.74 -1.54
C VAL A 112 15.76 1.97 -2.25
N ILE A 113 16.87 2.63 -2.58
CA ILE A 113 18.03 1.99 -3.22
C ILE A 113 18.59 0.87 -2.34
N ALA A 114 18.77 1.13 -1.04
CA ALA A 114 19.28 0.13 -0.10
C ALA A 114 18.35 -1.08 -0.01
N THR A 115 17.04 -0.87 0.09
CA THR A 115 16.05 -1.95 0.18
C THR A 115 16.01 -2.78 -1.11
N PHE A 116 16.02 -2.10 -2.26
CA PHE A 116 16.06 -2.74 -3.57
C PHE A 116 17.34 -3.55 -3.77
N ALA A 117 18.49 -3.01 -3.36
CA ALA A 117 19.79 -3.69 -3.44
C ALA A 117 19.86 -4.90 -2.51
N ILE A 118 19.35 -4.79 -1.29
CA ILE A 118 19.30 -5.92 -0.33
C ILE A 118 18.39 -7.02 -0.87
N TYR A 119 17.22 -6.67 -1.40
CA TYR A 119 16.32 -7.64 -2.02
C TYR A 119 17.01 -8.39 -3.18
N HIS A 120 17.66 -7.67 -4.11
CA HIS A 120 18.40 -8.29 -5.22
C HIS A 120 19.61 -9.10 -4.77
N TYR A 121 20.24 -8.72 -3.65
CA TYR A 121 21.33 -9.49 -3.06
C TYR A 121 20.85 -10.83 -2.47
N ILE A 122 19.69 -10.81 -1.80
CA ILE A 122 19.13 -12.01 -1.16
C ILE A 122 18.47 -12.94 -2.19
N VAL A 123 17.69 -12.38 -3.11
CA VAL A 123 16.90 -13.13 -4.10
C VAL A 123 17.75 -13.50 -5.33
N GLY A 124 18.81 -12.72 -5.61
CA GLY A 124 19.73 -12.96 -6.72
C GLY A 124 19.27 -12.26 -8.00
N PRO A 125 20.19 -11.68 -8.81
CA PRO A 125 19.85 -10.87 -10.00
C PRO A 125 19.23 -11.65 -11.18
N TYR A 126 19.12 -12.98 -11.10
CA TYR A 126 18.78 -13.86 -12.22
C TYR A 126 17.51 -14.68 -12.02
N THR A 127 16.72 -14.43 -10.97
CA THR A 127 15.50 -15.22 -10.71
C THR A 127 14.23 -14.64 -11.36
N GLU A 128 14.29 -13.45 -11.96
CA GLU A 128 13.12 -12.74 -12.52
C GLU A 128 13.05 -12.75 -14.05
N ILE A 129 14.09 -13.24 -14.75
CA ILE A 129 14.03 -13.53 -16.18
C ILE A 129 13.96 -15.05 -16.30
N PRO A 130 12.82 -15.65 -16.70
CA PRO A 130 12.84 -17.02 -17.17
C PRO A 130 13.66 -17.01 -18.45
N SER A 131 14.93 -17.40 -18.37
CA SER A 131 15.66 -17.81 -19.56
C SER A 131 14.99 -19.10 -20.02
N ASP A 132 14.17 -19.00 -21.06
CA ASP A 132 13.56 -20.12 -21.77
C ASP A 132 14.47 -21.36 -21.77
N PHE A 133 14.03 -22.43 -21.12
CA PHE A 133 14.25 -23.84 -21.50
C PHE A 133 13.16 -24.72 -20.91
#